data_AF-A0A354WQB0-F1
#
_entry.id   AF-A0A354WQB0-F1
#
_cell.length_a   1.000
_cell.length_b   1.000
_cell.length_c   1.000
_cell.angle_alpha   90.00
_cell.angle_beta   90.00
_cell.angle_gamma   90.00
#
_symmetry.space_group_name_H-M   'P 1'
#
loop_
_entity.id
_entity.type
_entity.pdbx_description
1 polymer ?
#
loop_
_entity_poly.entity_id
_entity_poly.type
_entity_poly.pdbx_seq_one_letter_code
_entity_poly.pdbx_strand_id
1 'polypeptide(L)'
;MQTPEALPDIQTPVTTVISGTPSPAPETAPEPDTGFDFLSVLPWFWFGIACCFGIYSLYTYLTLKLKVREAVKIPGGWECDRIETAFILGFIRPKIYIPMGMTPEQQRYILAHERTHLDKGDHWFKMVGFLALALHWFNPLVWAAYILLCKDIEIACDERVVQFMELDERKAYSAALLNCSTNRAHFAACPVAFGEVSVKERIKSVLSYKKPGFWISLVGVIAIVFVAVCLVTSPARKDAEAAGDTEPTSVSDAVTVHNVDELLAAIAPDAVIQLEPGTYNLSGATGYGLPSENPYYGWTEKYDGFELMLQNVKNLTIRGSGKVNTTLECDPRSASVINLKNCENVTLEDFTAGHTLELGECSSGVIYLQNCTGTDMNRLGIYGCGMVGLQAEASSDISLADSDVYDCSSSAVQLASCENVSIAGTRIYRIGSQEYGGYTYFMIDSSQDVTVENCEISDSTLMNLAEITGSTVQMKGNLFSNCRTQQTAFSLQTAYFGTPDIEANLVLEGNR
;
A
#
# COMPACT_ATOMS: atom_id res chain seq x y z
N MET A 1 -57.93 40.29 -95.17
CA MET A 1 -58.51 39.06 -94.57
C MET A 1 -57.47 38.48 -93.63
N GLN A 2 -57.88 38.28 -92.37
CA GLN A 2 -57.35 37.36 -91.34
C GLN A 2 -55.83 37.17 -91.16
N THR A 3 -55.36 37.67 -90.01
CA THR A 3 -54.39 37.07 -89.06
C THR A 3 -54.79 35.65 -88.60
N PRO A 4 -53.95 34.90 -87.86
CA PRO A 4 -52.48 34.97 -87.67
C PRO A 4 -51.78 33.58 -87.60
N GLU A 5 -50.47 33.62 -87.28
CA GLU A 5 -49.68 32.67 -86.46
C GLU A 5 -49.34 31.27 -87.01
N ALA A 6 -48.20 30.66 -86.68
CA ALA A 6 -46.83 31.03 -86.28
C ALA A 6 -46.12 29.68 -86.00
N LEU A 7 -44.83 29.58 -86.35
CA LEU A 7 -43.79 28.86 -85.58
C LEU A 7 -42.45 29.01 -86.32
N PRO A 8 -41.43 29.63 -85.70
CA PRO A 8 -40.09 29.66 -86.24
C PRO A 8 -39.13 28.72 -85.52
N ASP A 9 -37.99 28.65 -86.19
CA ASP A 9 -36.92 27.68 -86.19
C ASP A 9 -35.88 27.87 -85.07
N ILE A 10 -35.09 26.82 -84.93
CA ILE A 10 -34.04 26.52 -83.96
C ILE A 10 -32.91 27.56 -84.02
N GLN A 11 -32.54 28.12 -82.87
CA GLN A 11 -31.19 28.65 -82.64
C GLN A 11 -30.69 28.31 -81.24
N THR A 12 -29.54 27.63 -81.20
CA THR A 12 -28.70 27.50 -80.00
C THR A 12 -27.88 28.77 -79.79
N PRO A 13 -27.70 29.22 -78.54
CA PRO A 13 -26.45 29.88 -78.19
C PRO A 13 -25.81 29.38 -76.89
N VAL A 14 -24.50 29.15 -77.01
CA VAL A 14 -23.41 29.65 -76.16
C VAL A 14 -23.63 29.68 -74.64
N THR A 15 -22.95 28.74 -73.97
CA THR A 15 -22.78 28.67 -72.52
C THR A 15 -21.98 29.86 -71.98
N THR A 16 -22.62 30.68 -71.15
CA THR A 16 -21.94 31.65 -70.27
C THR A 16 -21.95 31.06 -68.86
N VAL A 17 -20.77 30.77 -68.31
CA VAL A 17 -20.62 30.28 -66.94
C VAL A 17 -20.73 31.48 -65.99
N ILE A 18 -21.85 31.57 -65.28
CA ILE A 18 -22.01 32.46 -64.12
C ILE A 18 -21.79 31.62 -62.87
N SER A 19 -20.73 31.92 -62.12
CA SER A 19 -20.51 31.39 -60.77
C SER A 19 -21.59 31.93 -59.84
N GLY A 20 -22.62 31.12 -59.59
CA GLY A 20 -23.58 31.33 -58.52
C GLY A 20 -23.14 30.58 -57.26
N THR A 21 -22.91 31.31 -56.18
CA THR A 21 -22.86 30.79 -54.81
C THR A 21 -24.13 29.99 -54.50
N PRO A 22 -24.05 28.78 -53.93
CA PRO A 22 -25.25 28.04 -53.52
C PRO A 22 -25.88 28.73 -52.30
N SER A 23 -27.17 29.04 -52.41
CA SER A 23 -28.03 29.40 -51.29
C SER A 23 -28.15 28.19 -50.33
N PRO A 24 -28.20 28.38 -49.00
CA PRO A 24 -28.37 27.26 -48.08
C PRO A 24 -29.75 26.64 -48.29
N ALA A 25 -29.80 25.31 -48.34
CA ALA A 25 -31.03 24.54 -48.28
C ALA A 25 -31.72 24.78 -46.92
N PRO A 26 -33.06 24.72 -46.83
CA PRO A 26 -33.74 24.79 -45.55
C PRO A 26 -33.31 23.59 -44.70
N GLU A 27 -32.74 23.90 -43.54
CA GLU A 27 -32.34 22.93 -42.52
C GLU A 27 -33.60 22.23 -42.01
N THR A 28 -33.80 20.98 -42.39
CA THR A 28 -34.86 20.14 -41.84
C THR A 28 -34.57 19.95 -40.35
N ALA A 29 -35.46 20.44 -39.49
CA ALA A 29 -35.39 20.19 -38.06
C ALA A 29 -35.33 18.67 -37.81
N PRO A 30 -34.43 18.19 -36.92
CA PRO A 30 -34.38 16.77 -36.59
C PRO A 30 -35.73 16.34 -36.00
N GLU A 31 -36.29 15.23 -36.50
CA GLU A 31 -37.45 14.61 -35.86
C GLU A 31 -37.09 14.27 -34.40
N PRO A 32 -38.01 14.49 -33.43
CA PRO A 32 -37.76 14.12 -32.06
C PRO A 32 -37.60 12.59 -31.99
N ASP A 33 -36.42 12.15 -31.57
CA ASP A 33 -36.14 10.75 -31.30
C ASP A 33 -37.09 10.28 -30.19
N THR A 34 -38.18 9.62 -30.56
CA THR A 34 -39.19 9.08 -29.64
C THR A 34 -38.87 7.64 -29.22
N GLY A 35 -37.62 7.22 -29.41
CA GLY A 35 -37.09 5.99 -28.83
C GLY A 35 -36.86 6.16 -27.33
N PHE A 36 -37.49 5.30 -26.53
CA PHE A 36 -37.15 5.18 -25.12
C PHE A 36 -35.68 4.73 -25.02
N ASP A 37 -34.79 5.60 -24.55
CA ASP A 37 -33.37 5.29 -24.47
C ASP A 37 -33.10 4.25 -23.37
N PHE A 38 -33.09 2.97 -23.75
CA PHE A 38 -32.83 1.85 -22.84
C PHE A 38 -31.49 1.98 -22.11
N LEU A 39 -30.49 2.62 -22.71
CA LEU A 39 -29.17 2.81 -22.09
C LEU A 39 -29.24 3.78 -20.91
N SER A 40 -30.14 4.77 -20.95
CA SER A 40 -30.35 5.72 -19.85
C SER A 40 -30.97 5.07 -18.59
N VAL A 41 -31.64 3.93 -18.73
CA VAL A 41 -32.31 3.21 -17.62
C VAL A 41 -31.40 2.19 -16.94
N LEU A 42 -30.38 1.69 -17.64
CA LEU A 42 -29.46 0.67 -17.15
C LEU A 42 -28.72 1.08 -15.85
N PRO A 43 -28.21 2.31 -15.68
CA PRO A 43 -27.57 2.72 -14.43
C PRO A 43 -28.54 2.71 -13.24
N TRP A 44 -29.80 3.10 -13.45
CA TRP A 44 -30.82 3.11 -12.41
C TRP A 44 -31.25 1.70 -12.01
N PHE A 45 -31.39 0.80 -12.99
CA PHE A 45 -31.66 -0.61 -12.73
C PHE A 45 -30.51 -1.28 -11.97
N TRP A 46 -29.27 -1.04 -12.41
CA TRP A 46 -28.07 -1.51 -11.73
C TRP A 46 -28.00 -1.00 -10.28
N PHE A 47 -28.21 0.31 -10.09
CA PHE A 47 -28.19 0.94 -8.77
C PHE A 47 -29.32 0.42 -7.88
N GLY A 48 -30.51 0.18 -8.43
CA GLY A 48 -31.64 -0.42 -7.72
C GLY A 48 -31.31 -1.80 -7.15
N ILE A 49 -30.67 -2.67 -7.93
CA ILE A 49 -30.26 -3.99 -7.46
C ILE A 49 -29.13 -3.90 -6.42
N ALA A 50 -28.13 -3.04 -6.64
CA ALA A 50 -27.08 -2.80 -5.65
C ALA A 50 -27.66 -2.27 -4.31
N CYS A 51 -28.67 -1.39 -4.37
CA CYS A 51 -29.40 -0.92 -3.19
C CYS A 51 -30.16 -2.05 -2.48
N CYS A 52 -30.78 -2.99 -3.22
CA CYS A 52 -31.42 -4.16 -2.62
C CYS A 52 -30.43 -5.00 -1.80
N PHE A 53 -29.20 -5.21 -2.27
CA PHE A 53 -28.15 -5.87 -1.49
C PHE A 53 -27.80 -5.09 -0.21
N GLY A 54 -27.69 -3.76 -0.30
CA GLY A 54 -27.45 -2.89 0.86
C GLY A 54 -28.56 -2.96 1.90
N ILE A 55 -29.82 -2.85 1.46
CA ILE A 55 -31.01 -2.94 2.33
C ILE A 55 -31.09 -4.32 2.99
N TYR A 56 -30.84 -5.37 2.23
CA TYR A 56 -30.84 -6.74 2.73
C TYR A 56 -29.76 -6.99 3.79
N SER A 57 -28.56 -6.47 3.54
CA SER A 57 -27.44 -6.50 4.49
C SER A 57 -27.79 -5.74 5.79
N LEU A 58 -28.38 -4.55 5.66
CA LEU A 58 -28.82 -3.76 6.81
C LEU A 58 -29.92 -4.47 7.61
N TYR A 59 -30.93 -5.02 6.95
CA TYR A 59 -32.00 -5.80 7.58
C TYR A 59 -31.43 -6.98 8.37
N THR A 60 -30.48 -7.70 7.78
CA THR A 60 -29.83 -8.86 8.42
C THR A 60 -28.99 -8.45 9.62
N TYR A 61 -28.20 -7.37 9.48
CA TYR A 61 -27.42 -6.80 10.57
C TYR A 61 -28.32 -6.38 11.76
N LEU A 62 -29.42 -5.68 11.49
CA LEU A 62 -30.36 -5.25 12.53
C LEU A 62 -31.03 -6.46 13.20
N THR A 63 -31.43 -7.46 12.42
CA THR A 63 -32.03 -8.69 12.95
C THR A 63 -31.06 -9.42 13.88
N LEU A 64 -29.80 -9.59 13.47
CA LEU A 64 -28.77 -10.22 14.31
C LEU A 64 -28.49 -9.39 15.57
N LYS A 65 -28.38 -8.06 15.45
CA LYS A 65 -28.19 -7.15 16.59
C LYS A 65 -29.32 -7.23 17.60
N LEU A 66 -30.55 -7.41 17.14
CA LEU A 66 -31.71 -7.63 18.01
C LEU A 66 -31.68 -9.02 18.66
N LYS A 67 -31.28 -10.07 17.93
CA LYS A 67 -31.16 -11.43 18.48
C LYS A 67 -30.14 -11.51 19.62
N VAL A 68 -28.98 -10.88 19.46
CA VAL A 68 -27.89 -10.92 20.45
C VAL A 68 -27.98 -9.83 21.53
N ARG A 69 -29.09 -9.07 21.59
CA ARG A 69 -29.28 -8.00 22.58
C ARG A 69 -29.23 -8.51 24.01
N GLU A 70 -29.68 -9.73 24.23
CA GLU A 70 -29.75 -10.40 25.54
C GLU A 70 -28.55 -11.32 25.79
N ALA A 71 -27.49 -11.20 24.99
CA ALA A 71 -26.28 -11.99 25.16
C ALA A 71 -25.58 -11.67 26.49
N VAL A 72 -25.05 -12.71 27.14
CA VAL A 72 -24.34 -12.64 28.41
C VAL A 72 -22.84 -12.54 28.16
N LYS A 73 -22.16 -11.66 28.87
CA LYS A 73 -20.70 -11.50 28.72
C LYS A 73 -19.96 -12.68 29.35
N ILE A 74 -19.03 -13.26 28.60
CA ILE A 74 -18.12 -14.33 29.05
C ILE A 74 -16.65 -13.90 28.83
N PRO A 75 -15.67 -14.57 29.45
CA PRO A 75 -14.26 -14.35 29.11
C PRO A 75 -14.01 -14.61 27.62
N GLY A 76 -13.55 -13.59 26.89
CA GLY A 76 -13.26 -13.68 25.46
C GLY A 76 -14.42 -13.40 24.50
N GLY A 77 -15.66 -13.20 24.98
CA GLY A 77 -16.79 -12.96 24.08
C GLY A 77 -18.15 -12.77 24.76
N TRP A 78 -19.20 -13.07 24.02
CA TRP A 78 -20.60 -13.01 24.48
C TRP A 78 -21.30 -14.33 24.14
N GLU A 79 -22.09 -14.85 25.05
CA GLU A 79 -22.84 -16.10 24.88
C GLU A 79 -24.34 -15.78 24.72
N CYS A 80 -25.01 -16.44 23.77
CA CYS A 80 -26.43 -16.20 23.48
C CYS A 80 -27.17 -17.50 23.16
N ASP A 81 -28.39 -17.65 23.67
CA ASP A 81 -29.29 -18.79 23.44
C ASP A 81 -30.05 -18.71 22.11
N ARG A 82 -30.14 -17.52 21.51
CA ARG A 82 -30.89 -17.26 20.26
C ARG A 82 -30.04 -17.37 18.99
N ILE A 83 -28.82 -17.89 19.12
CA ILE A 83 -27.91 -18.14 18.01
C ILE A 83 -27.48 -19.59 18.03
N GLU A 84 -27.30 -20.17 16.84
CA GLU A 84 -26.93 -21.58 16.66
C GLU A 84 -25.47 -21.74 16.25
N THR A 85 -24.82 -20.64 15.85
CA THR A 85 -23.45 -20.60 15.35
C THR A 85 -22.71 -19.42 15.96
N ALA A 86 -21.39 -19.57 16.09
CA ALA A 86 -20.52 -18.46 16.48
C ALA A 86 -20.32 -17.50 15.30
N PHE A 87 -20.21 -16.21 15.59
CA PHE A 87 -19.91 -15.18 14.60
C PHE A 87 -19.41 -13.88 15.25
N ILE A 88 -18.84 -13.02 14.42
CA ILE A 88 -18.48 -11.64 14.76
C ILE A 88 -19.56 -10.67 14.30
N LEU A 89 -19.91 -9.72 15.16
CA LEU A 89 -20.82 -8.64 14.80
C LEU A 89 -20.29 -7.27 15.22
N GLY A 90 -20.24 -6.34 14.26
CA GLY A 90 -19.86 -4.94 14.45
C GLY A 90 -18.82 -4.46 13.43
N PHE A 91 -18.83 -3.16 13.13
CA PHE A 91 -17.92 -2.54 12.17
C PHE A 91 -16.72 -1.85 12.84
N ILE A 92 -16.96 -1.02 13.86
CA ILE A 92 -15.90 -0.24 14.54
C ILE A 92 -15.35 -0.97 15.77
N ARG A 93 -16.22 -1.68 16.51
CA ARG A 93 -15.86 -2.47 17.70
C ARG A 93 -16.51 -3.84 17.59
N PRO A 94 -16.02 -4.71 16.70
CA PRO A 94 -16.59 -6.03 16.49
C PRO A 94 -16.54 -6.85 17.78
N LYS A 95 -17.61 -7.60 18.05
CA LYS A 95 -17.76 -8.49 19.22
C LYS A 95 -17.99 -9.92 18.76
N ILE A 96 -17.38 -10.87 19.47
CA ILE A 96 -17.55 -12.30 19.25
C ILE A 96 -18.78 -12.77 20.01
N TYR A 97 -19.68 -13.46 19.31
CA TYR A 97 -20.87 -14.10 19.86
C TYR A 97 -20.78 -15.61 19.65
N ILE A 98 -21.07 -16.40 20.68
CA ILE A 98 -21.09 -17.87 20.65
C ILE A 98 -22.42 -18.41 21.18
N PRO A 99 -22.89 -19.58 20.69
CA PRO A 99 -24.14 -20.16 21.15
C PRO A 99 -24.00 -20.78 22.55
N MET A 100 -25.09 -20.83 23.30
CA MET A 100 -25.13 -21.52 24.59
C MET A 100 -24.98 -23.04 24.47
N GLY A 101 -24.48 -23.67 25.52
CA GLY A 101 -24.45 -25.14 25.65
C GLY A 101 -23.15 -25.81 25.19
N MET A 102 -22.10 -25.02 24.95
CA MET A 102 -20.75 -25.54 24.71
C MET A 102 -20.04 -25.89 26.01
N THR A 103 -19.23 -26.95 25.99
CA THR A 103 -18.29 -27.22 27.10
C THR A 103 -17.21 -26.13 27.17
N PRO A 104 -16.57 -25.89 28.33
CA PRO A 104 -15.48 -24.89 28.42
C PRO A 104 -14.34 -25.12 27.43
N GLU A 105 -14.06 -26.39 27.09
CA GLU A 105 -13.07 -26.77 26.10
C GLU A 105 -13.50 -26.39 24.67
N GLN A 106 -14.77 -26.65 24.32
CA GLN A 106 -15.34 -26.23 23.04
C GLN A 106 -15.35 -24.70 22.90
N GLN A 107 -15.74 -23.99 23.96
CA GLN A 107 -15.70 -22.52 24.00
C GLN A 107 -14.29 -21.99 23.73
N ARG A 108 -13.26 -22.57 24.35
CA ARG A 108 -11.86 -22.19 24.11
C ARG A 108 -11.47 -22.31 22.64
N TYR A 109 -11.82 -23.41 22.00
CA TYR A 109 -11.52 -23.65 20.58
C TYR A 109 -12.26 -22.71 19.64
N ILE A 110 -13.57 -22.52 19.85
CA ILE A 110 -14.39 -21.64 19.02
C ILE A 110 -14.00 -20.17 19.22
N LEU A 111 -13.77 -19.73 20.46
CA LEU A 111 -13.30 -18.37 20.72
C LEU A 111 -11.92 -18.10 20.11
N ALA A 112 -11.00 -19.07 20.11
CA ALA A 112 -9.71 -18.92 19.43
C ALA A 112 -9.87 -18.76 17.91
N HIS A 113 -10.81 -19.49 17.30
CA HIS A 113 -11.17 -19.35 15.89
C HIS A 113 -11.73 -17.96 15.58
N GLU A 114 -12.79 -17.56 16.28
CA GLU A 114 -13.42 -16.24 16.09
C GLU A 114 -12.46 -15.09 16.40
N ARG A 115 -11.53 -15.27 17.36
CA ARG A 115 -10.51 -14.26 17.64
C ARG A 115 -9.54 -14.10 16.48
N THR A 116 -9.19 -15.19 15.79
CA THR A 116 -8.32 -15.14 14.61
C THR A 116 -8.92 -14.29 13.50
N HIS A 117 -10.24 -14.35 13.30
CA HIS A 117 -10.94 -13.47 12.36
C HIS A 117 -10.83 -11.98 12.72
N LEU A 118 -10.80 -11.64 14.01
CA LEU A 118 -10.59 -10.26 14.46
C LEU A 118 -9.16 -9.80 14.24
N ASP A 119 -8.19 -10.62 14.64
CA ASP A 119 -6.77 -10.27 14.56
C ASP A 119 -6.31 -10.13 13.09
N LYS A 120 -6.92 -10.87 12.15
CA LYS A 120 -6.67 -10.73 10.70
C LYS A 120 -7.52 -9.66 10.00
N GLY A 121 -8.52 -9.10 10.67
CA GLY A 121 -9.42 -8.14 10.04
C GLY A 121 -10.38 -8.75 9.01
N ASP A 122 -10.70 -10.04 9.09
CA ASP A 122 -11.48 -10.77 8.07
C ASP A 122 -12.89 -10.19 7.86
N HIS A 123 -13.45 -9.55 8.87
CA HIS A 123 -14.70 -8.81 8.76
C HIS A 123 -14.64 -7.69 7.72
N TRP A 124 -13.50 -6.99 7.58
CA TRP A 124 -13.28 -5.99 6.53
C TRP A 124 -13.13 -6.64 5.15
N PHE A 125 -12.34 -7.70 5.02
CA PHE A 125 -12.18 -8.41 3.75
C PHE A 125 -13.50 -9.00 3.23
N LYS A 126 -14.29 -9.64 4.10
CA LYS A 126 -15.64 -10.13 3.76
C LYS A 126 -16.59 -8.99 3.35
N MET A 127 -16.46 -7.81 3.95
CA MET A 127 -17.25 -6.63 3.56
C MET A 127 -16.83 -6.05 2.21
N VAL A 128 -15.54 -5.87 1.96
CA VAL A 128 -15.01 -5.35 0.69
C VAL A 128 -15.36 -6.31 -0.45
N GLY A 129 -15.18 -7.62 -0.23
CA GLY A 129 -15.58 -8.64 -1.21
C GLY A 129 -17.09 -8.62 -1.47
N PHE A 130 -17.92 -8.43 -0.44
CA PHE A 130 -19.36 -8.33 -0.61
C PHE A 130 -19.76 -7.04 -1.34
N LEU A 131 -19.10 -5.92 -1.07
CA LEU A 131 -19.33 -4.67 -1.79
C LEU A 131 -19.00 -4.84 -3.29
N ALA A 132 -17.86 -5.45 -3.61
CA ALA A 132 -17.50 -5.79 -4.98
C ALA A 132 -18.56 -6.69 -5.63
N LEU A 133 -19.07 -7.71 -4.92
CA LEU A 133 -20.17 -8.55 -5.38
C LEU A 133 -21.47 -7.76 -5.60
N ALA A 134 -21.82 -6.85 -4.69
CA ALA A 134 -23.03 -6.04 -4.82
C ALA A 134 -22.95 -5.06 -6.01
N LEU A 135 -21.76 -4.53 -6.31
CA LEU A 135 -21.51 -3.66 -7.46
C LEU A 135 -21.43 -4.45 -8.78
N HIS A 136 -20.91 -5.68 -8.73
CA HIS A 136 -20.74 -6.55 -9.89
C HIS A 136 -21.66 -7.77 -9.83
N TRP A 137 -22.89 -7.60 -9.32
CA TRP A 137 -23.83 -8.70 -9.08
C TRP A 137 -24.19 -9.48 -10.35
N PHE A 138 -24.03 -8.87 -11.52
CA PHE A 138 -24.25 -9.50 -12.82
C PHE A 138 -23.05 -10.36 -13.28
N ASN A 139 -21.89 -10.24 -12.65
CA ASN A 139 -20.67 -10.92 -13.04
C ASN A 139 -20.49 -12.26 -12.27
N PRO A 140 -20.70 -13.43 -12.90
CA PRO A 140 -20.60 -14.73 -12.23
C PRO A 140 -19.20 -15.02 -11.68
N LEU A 141 -18.13 -14.43 -12.24
CA LEU A 141 -16.77 -14.61 -11.73
C LEU A 141 -16.59 -13.94 -10.37
N VAL A 142 -17.27 -12.82 -10.12
CA VAL A 142 -17.20 -12.13 -8.83
C VAL A 142 -17.95 -12.94 -7.75
N TRP A 143 -19.04 -13.61 -8.12
CA TRP A 143 -19.70 -14.58 -7.22
C TRP A 143 -18.75 -15.73 -6.84
N ALA A 144 -18.09 -16.34 -7.83
CA ALA A 144 -17.13 -17.40 -7.58
C ALA A 144 -15.94 -16.92 -6.73
N ALA A 145 -15.39 -15.75 -7.03
CA ALA A 145 -14.30 -15.14 -6.28
C ALA A 145 -14.70 -14.87 -4.82
N TYR A 146 -15.91 -14.37 -4.58
CA TYR A 146 -16.40 -14.15 -3.22
C TYR A 146 -16.58 -15.45 -2.44
N ILE A 147 -17.11 -16.50 -3.07
CA ILE A 147 -17.24 -17.83 -2.45
C ILE A 147 -15.87 -18.40 -2.09
N LEU A 148 -14.88 -18.29 -2.99
CA LEU A 148 -13.51 -18.75 -2.75
C LEU A 148 -12.83 -17.93 -1.65
N LEU A 149 -12.98 -16.60 -1.66
CA LEU A 149 -12.48 -15.72 -0.60
C LEU A 149 -13.01 -16.14 0.78
N CYS A 150 -14.33 -16.33 0.90
CA CYS A 150 -14.93 -16.79 2.15
C CYS A 150 -14.37 -18.14 2.58
N LYS A 151 -14.15 -19.07 1.63
CA LYS A 151 -13.57 -20.38 1.91
C LYS A 151 -12.12 -20.30 2.39
N ASP A 152 -11.30 -19.51 1.72
CA ASP A 152 -9.88 -19.37 2.03
C ASP A 152 -9.68 -18.69 3.39
N ILE A 153 -10.54 -17.72 3.73
CA ILE A 153 -10.56 -17.10 5.06
C ILE A 153 -10.80 -18.14 6.17
N GLU A 154 -11.81 -19.00 6.03
CA GLU A 154 -12.12 -20.02 7.04
C GLU A 154 -10.98 -21.03 7.19
N ILE A 155 -10.40 -21.48 6.07
CA ILE A 155 -9.26 -22.42 6.08
C ILE A 155 -8.03 -21.78 6.73
N ALA A 156 -7.68 -20.56 6.34
CA ALA A 156 -6.53 -19.85 6.90
C ALA A 156 -6.68 -19.55 8.40
N CYS A 157 -7.92 -19.38 8.88
CA CYS A 157 -8.19 -19.24 10.31
C CYS A 157 -8.03 -20.56 11.04
N ASP A 158 -8.60 -21.65 10.51
CA ASP A 158 -8.43 -23.00 11.04
C ASP A 158 -6.94 -23.36 11.14
N GLU A 159 -6.14 -23.10 10.09
CA GLU A 159 -4.70 -23.33 10.07
C GLU A 159 -3.96 -22.55 11.17
N ARG A 160 -4.31 -21.28 11.36
CA ARG A 160 -3.67 -20.41 12.36
C ARG A 160 -3.98 -20.84 13.80
N VAL A 161 -5.15 -21.43 14.03
CA VAL A 161 -5.52 -21.99 15.34
C VAL A 161 -4.73 -23.28 15.60
N VAL A 162 -4.61 -24.16 14.61
CA VAL A 162 -4.01 -25.50 14.80
C VAL A 162 -2.50 -25.58 14.63
N GLN A 163 -1.85 -24.49 14.22
CA GLN A 163 -0.40 -24.47 13.92
C GLN A 163 0.51 -24.94 15.07
N PHE A 164 0.06 -24.79 16.32
CA PHE A 164 0.78 -25.19 17.53
C PHE A 164 0.08 -26.31 18.31
N MET A 165 -0.96 -26.93 17.73
CA MET A 165 -1.72 -28.00 18.36
C MET A 165 -1.17 -29.38 17.97
N GLU A 166 -1.17 -30.29 18.95
CA GLU A 166 -0.90 -31.71 18.74
C GLU A 166 -2.10 -32.43 18.10
N LEU A 167 -1.91 -33.63 17.56
CA LEU A 167 -2.95 -34.33 16.78
C LEU A 167 -4.26 -34.53 17.56
N ASP A 168 -4.19 -34.83 18.87
CA ASP A 168 -5.39 -35.04 19.69
C ASP A 168 -6.13 -33.73 19.98
N GLU A 169 -5.42 -32.62 20.16
CA GLU A 169 -6.01 -31.27 20.25
C GLU A 169 -6.68 -30.87 18.94
N ARG A 170 -6.08 -31.20 17.78
CA ARG A 170 -6.69 -30.97 16.45
C ARG A 170 -7.98 -31.75 16.25
N LYS A 171 -8.07 -32.99 16.77
CA LYS A 171 -9.32 -33.78 16.75
C LYS A 171 -10.39 -33.15 17.63
N ALA A 172 -10.01 -32.70 18.84
CA ALA A 172 -10.92 -32.03 19.76
C ALA A 172 -11.45 -30.70 19.17
N TYR A 173 -10.56 -29.90 18.56
CA TYR A 173 -10.91 -28.71 17.79
C TYR A 173 -11.86 -29.03 16.63
N SER A 174 -11.54 -30.05 15.82
CA SER A 174 -12.38 -30.49 14.70
C SER A 174 -13.78 -30.92 15.15
N ALA A 175 -13.89 -31.61 16.29
CA ALA A 175 -15.17 -31.99 16.88
C ALA A 175 -15.95 -30.78 17.38
N ALA A 176 -15.28 -29.79 17.98
CA ALA A 176 -15.90 -28.53 18.39
C ALA A 176 -16.46 -27.75 17.18
N LEU A 177 -15.68 -27.64 16.10
CA LEU A 177 -16.12 -27.04 14.84
C LEU A 177 -17.32 -27.77 14.23
N LEU A 178 -17.29 -29.11 14.23
CA LEU A 178 -18.38 -29.93 13.72
C LEU A 178 -19.66 -29.69 14.51
N ASN A 179 -19.58 -29.76 15.85
CA ASN A 179 -20.72 -29.54 16.74
C ASN A 179 -21.30 -28.13 16.62
N CYS A 180 -20.45 -27.11 16.43
CA CYS A 180 -20.89 -25.75 16.19
C CYS A 180 -21.52 -25.57 14.80
N SER A 181 -21.26 -26.48 13.84
CA SER A 181 -21.74 -26.38 12.46
C SER A 181 -22.92 -27.29 12.13
N THR A 182 -23.13 -28.38 12.87
CA THR A 182 -24.22 -29.34 12.65
C THR A 182 -25.60 -28.79 13.00
N ASN A 183 -25.67 -27.72 13.79
CA ASN A 183 -26.92 -27.06 14.16
C ASN A 183 -27.34 -25.95 13.17
N ARG A 184 -26.74 -25.89 11.96
CA ARG A 184 -27.07 -24.89 10.92
C ARG A 184 -28.42 -25.18 10.25
N ALA A 185 -29.53 -24.86 10.92
CA ALA A 185 -30.81 -24.76 10.23
C ALA A 185 -30.94 -23.36 9.59
N HIS A 186 -30.78 -23.28 8.27
CA HIS A 186 -31.40 -22.26 7.40
C HIS A 186 -31.20 -20.76 7.74
N PHE A 187 -29.96 -20.29 7.93
CA PHE A 187 -29.62 -18.87 7.68
C PHE A 187 -28.71 -18.72 6.45
N ALA A 188 -29.12 -19.34 5.34
CA ALA A 188 -28.56 -19.14 4.00
C ALA A 188 -29.02 -17.79 3.42
N ALA A 189 -28.80 -16.71 4.15
CA ALA A 189 -29.45 -15.44 3.88
C ALA A 189 -28.66 -14.24 4.43
N CYS A 190 -27.38 -14.37 4.75
CA CYS A 190 -26.54 -13.19 5.00
C CYS A 190 -25.39 -13.24 4.00
N PRO A 191 -25.22 -12.27 3.09
CA PRO A 191 -24.07 -12.25 2.18
C PRO A 191 -22.74 -12.29 2.93
N VAL A 192 -22.70 -11.67 4.12
CA VAL A 192 -21.55 -11.71 5.05
C VAL A 192 -21.34 -13.09 5.72
N ALA A 193 -22.34 -13.97 5.66
CA ALA A 193 -22.28 -15.35 6.17
C ALA A 193 -22.63 -16.40 5.08
N PHE A 194 -22.40 -16.08 3.80
CA PHE A 194 -22.44 -17.06 2.72
C PHE A 194 -21.03 -17.58 2.45
N GLY A 195 -20.85 -18.83 2.83
CA GLY A 195 -19.63 -19.60 2.65
C GLY A 195 -19.93 -20.99 3.19
N GLU A 196 -20.71 -21.76 2.44
CA GLU A 196 -20.83 -23.19 2.73
C GLU A 196 -19.51 -23.85 2.34
N VAL A 197 -18.47 -23.60 3.15
CA VAL A 197 -17.32 -24.49 3.17
C VAL A 197 -17.84 -25.76 3.79
N SER A 198 -17.77 -26.86 3.06
CA SER A 198 -18.15 -28.14 3.66
C SER A 198 -17.30 -28.30 4.92
N VAL A 199 -17.95 -28.46 6.07
CA VAL A 199 -17.27 -28.65 7.37
C VAL A 199 -16.26 -29.81 7.26
N LYS A 200 -16.59 -30.77 6.38
CA LYS A 200 -15.72 -31.85 5.92
C LYS A 200 -14.39 -31.37 5.34
N GLU A 201 -14.37 -30.38 4.46
CA GLU A 201 -13.13 -29.80 3.90
C GLU A 201 -12.29 -29.11 4.98
N ARG A 202 -12.92 -28.36 5.87
CA ARG A 202 -12.24 -27.70 7.01
C ARG A 202 -11.59 -28.72 7.94
N ILE A 203 -12.35 -29.75 8.36
CA ILE A 203 -11.84 -30.85 9.19
C ILE A 203 -10.71 -31.59 8.48
N LYS A 204 -10.87 -31.87 7.17
CA LYS A 204 -9.80 -32.51 6.40
C LYS A 204 -8.54 -31.65 6.41
N SER A 205 -8.66 -30.34 6.14
CA SER A 205 -7.53 -29.40 6.15
C SER A 205 -6.82 -29.39 7.50
N VAL A 206 -7.57 -29.24 8.60
CA VAL A 206 -7.06 -29.28 9.98
C VAL A 206 -6.30 -30.57 10.29
N LEU A 207 -6.90 -31.72 9.98
CA LEU A 207 -6.32 -33.02 10.30
C LEU A 207 -5.11 -33.35 9.42
N SER A 208 -5.08 -32.84 8.18
CA SER A 208 -3.95 -32.99 7.26
C SER A 208 -3.02 -31.77 7.24
N TYR A 209 -3.10 -30.88 8.25
CA TYR A 209 -2.34 -29.64 8.25
C TYR A 209 -0.84 -29.93 8.14
N LYS A 210 -0.24 -29.33 7.12
CA LYS A 210 1.20 -29.27 6.89
C LYS A 210 1.57 -27.80 6.82
N LYS A 211 2.66 -27.40 7.46
CA LYS A 211 3.18 -26.03 7.32
C LYS A 211 3.38 -25.75 5.82
N PRO A 212 2.80 -24.66 5.26
CA PRO A 212 2.99 -24.34 3.87
C PRO A 212 4.49 -24.14 3.61
N GLY A 213 5.02 -24.85 2.61
CA GLY A 213 6.42 -24.68 2.22
C GLY A 213 6.63 -23.29 1.63
N PHE A 214 7.74 -22.65 1.99
CA PHE A 214 8.15 -21.33 1.49
C PHE A 214 7.92 -21.16 -0.03
N TRP A 215 8.29 -22.17 -0.83
CA TRP A 215 8.12 -22.18 -2.29
C TRP A 215 6.67 -22.06 -2.76
N ILE A 216 5.70 -22.61 -2.02
CA ILE A 216 4.28 -22.51 -2.37
C ILE A 216 3.76 -21.10 -2.09
N SER A 217 4.21 -20.48 -1.00
CA SER A 217 3.90 -19.08 -0.67
C SER A 217 4.54 -18.11 -1.66
N LEU A 218 5.80 -18.35 -2.03
CA LEU A 218 6.55 -17.54 -3.01
C LEU A 218 5.90 -17.59 -4.39
N VAL A 219 5.48 -18.76 -4.87
CA VAL A 219 4.75 -18.90 -6.13
C VAL A 219 3.41 -18.16 -6.08
N GLY A 220 2.71 -18.15 -4.94
CA GLY A 220 1.50 -17.36 -4.73
C GLY A 220 1.74 -15.85 -4.86
N VAL A 221 2.80 -15.33 -4.23
CA VAL A 221 3.20 -13.93 -4.31
C VAL A 221 3.59 -13.56 -5.75
N ILE A 222 4.40 -14.39 -6.41
CA ILE A 222 4.80 -14.18 -7.82
C ILE A 222 3.57 -14.17 -8.74
N ALA A 223 2.59 -15.04 -8.52
CA ALA A 223 1.36 -15.07 -9.32
C ALA A 223 0.52 -13.80 -9.12
N ILE A 224 0.42 -13.28 -7.89
CA ILE A 224 -0.29 -12.02 -7.59
C ILE A 224 0.43 -10.84 -8.24
N VAL A 225 1.76 -10.77 -8.11
CA VAL A 225 2.61 -9.72 -8.73
C VAL A 225 2.50 -9.79 -10.25
N PHE A 226 2.53 -10.99 -10.84
CA PHE A 226 2.38 -11.18 -12.28
C PHE A 226 1.01 -10.69 -12.78
N VAL A 227 -0.08 -11.05 -12.08
CA VAL A 227 -1.43 -10.57 -12.45
C VAL A 227 -1.55 -9.06 -12.28
N ALA A 228 -0.98 -8.48 -11.22
CA ALA A 228 -0.93 -7.03 -11.01
C ALA A 228 -0.15 -6.33 -12.15
N VAL A 229 1.01 -6.87 -12.54
CA VAL A 229 1.80 -6.36 -13.67
C VAL A 229 1.01 -6.47 -14.98
N CYS A 230 0.34 -7.59 -15.25
CA CYS A 230 -0.48 -7.77 -16.45
C CYS A 230 -1.72 -6.86 -16.52
N LEU A 231 -2.29 -6.48 -15.37
CA LEU A 231 -3.43 -5.55 -15.30
C LEU A 231 -2.98 -4.07 -15.35
N VAL A 232 -1.73 -3.79 -14.96
CA VAL A 232 -1.11 -2.45 -15.00
C VAL A 232 -0.41 -2.18 -16.34
N THR A 233 -0.16 -3.20 -17.17
CA THR A 233 0.33 -3.01 -18.54
C THR A 233 -0.74 -2.40 -19.43
N SER A 234 -0.83 -1.06 -19.40
CA SER A 234 -1.31 -0.27 -20.53
C SER A 234 -0.42 -0.56 -21.75
N PRO A 235 -0.97 -0.59 -22.98
CA PRO A 235 -0.17 -0.90 -24.16
C PRO A 235 0.98 0.11 -24.28
N ALA A 236 2.22 -0.41 -24.30
CA ALA A 236 3.43 0.37 -24.37
C ALA A 236 3.41 1.28 -25.62
N ARG A 237 3.45 2.59 -25.38
CA ARG A 237 3.75 3.58 -26.41
C ARG A 237 5.22 3.35 -26.79
N LYS A 238 5.44 2.81 -28.00
CA LYS A 238 6.75 2.91 -28.65
C LYS A 238 7.07 4.39 -28.78
N ASP A 239 8.14 4.82 -28.14
CA ASP A 239 9.13 5.79 -28.64
C ASP A 239 10.17 6.01 -27.53
N ALA A 240 11.37 5.45 -27.71
CA ALA A 240 12.66 5.94 -27.18
C ALA A 240 13.79 4.95 -27.52
N GLU A 241 14.12 4.81 -28.80
CA GLU A 241 15.50 4.48 -29.20
C GLU A 241 16.20 5.80 -29.54
N ALA A 242 16.82 6.42 -28.55
CA ALA A 242 17.92 7.37 -28.71
C ALA A 242 18.40 7.84 -27.32
N ALA A 243 19.34 7.09 -26.73
CA ALA A 243 20.26 7.64 -25.73
C ALA A 243 21.59 6.94 -25.97
N GLY A 244 22.46 7.61 -26.71
CA GLY A 244 23.81 7.16 -26.98
C GLY A 244 24.68 7.25 -25.73
N ASP A 245 25.58 6.30 -25.62
CA ASP A 245 26.68 6.28 -24.66
C ASP A 245 27.45 7.60 -24.69
N THR A 246 27.53 8.28 -23.55
CA THR A 246 28.49 9.38 -23.37
C THR A 246 29.23 9.19 -22.05
N GLU A 247 30.55 9.08 -22.14
CA GLU A 247 31.51 9.09 -21.02
C GLU A 247 31.43 10.41 -20.21
N PRO A 248 31.87 10.41 -18.94
CA PRO A 248 31.59 11.48 -18.00
C PRO A 248 32.58 12.63 -18.17
N THR A 249 32.11 13.83 -18.53
CA THR A 249 32.84 15.09 -18.28
C THR A 249 31.89 16.28 -18.29
N SER A 250 31.65 16.88 -17.11
CA SER A 250 31.75 18.33 -16.80
C SER A 250 30.80 18.69 -15.66
N VAL A 251 31.33 19.45 -14.70
CA VAL A 251 30.57 20.04 -13.59
C VAL A 251 29.51 20.95 -14.20
N SER A 252 28.23 20.56 -14.07
CA SER A 252 27.11 21.41 -14.44
C SER A 252 27.04 22.59 -13.47
N ASP A 253 26.79 23.80 -13.99
CA ASP A 253 26.52 24.96 -13.15
C ASP A 253 25.26 24.68 -12.32
N ALA A 254 25.35 24.87 -11.00
CA ALA A 254 24.24 24.59 -10.10
C ALA A 254 23.02 25.47 -10.43
N VAL A 255 21.87 24.86 -10.66
CA VAL A 255 20.58 25.53 -10.87
C VAL A 255 20.01 25.93 -9.51
N THR A 256 19.90 27.23 -9.27
CA THR A 256 19.30 27.74 -8.03
C THR A 256 17.78 27.82 -8.17
N VAL A 257 17.05 27.27 -7.20
CA VAL A 257 15.57 27.20 -7.19
C VAL A 257 15.00 27.80 -5.92
N HIS A 258 13.84 28.45 -6.01
CA HIS A 258 13.22 29.22 -4.91
C HIS A 258 11.88 28.67 -4.45
N ASN A 259 11.30 27.73 -5.21
CA ASN A 259 10.03 27.12 -4.93
C ASN A 259 9.99 25.68 -5.46
N VAL A 260 8.90 24.97 -5.14
CA VAL A 260 8.73 23.56 -5.48
C VAL A 260 8.61 23.35 -6.98
N ASP A 261 7.91 24.22 -7.71
CA ASP A 261 7.75 24.06 -9.15
C ASP A 261 9.11 24.22 -9.88
N GLU A 262 9.95 25.15 -9.44
CA GLU A 262 11.33 25.29 -9.93
C GLU A 262 12.21 24.08 -9.58
N LEU A 263 12.09 23.54 -8.36
CA LEU A 263 12.76 22.30 -7.96
C LEU A 263 12.36 21.16 -8.89
N LEU A 264 11.07 20.91 -9.08
CA LEU A 264 10.56 19.82 -9.92
C LEU A 264 10.98 19.98 -11.39
N ALA A 265 10.96 21.21 -11.90
CA ALA A 265 11.41 21.50 -13.27
C ALA A 265 12.92 21.26 -13.47
N ALA A 266 13.73 21.44 -12.41
CA ALA A 266 15.17 21.25 -12.45
C ALA A 266 15.63 19.78 -12.32
N ILE A 267 14.74 18.85 -11.96
CA ILE A 267 15.08 17.43 -11.83
C ILE A 267 15.41 16.85 -13.20
N ALA A 268 16.68 16.52 -13.41
CA ALA A 268 17.20 15.88 -14.60
C ALA A 268 18.52 15.14 -14.28
N PRO A 269 18.99 14.24 -15.17
CA PRO A 269 20.32 13.68 -15.06
C PRO A 269 21.40 14.75 -15.06
N ASP A 270 22.49 14.50 -14.34
CA ASP A 270 23.65 15.39 -14.20
C ASP A 270 23.33 16.78 -13.62
N ALA A 271 22.11 16.97 -13.08
CA ALA A 271 21.69 18.23 -12.50
C ALA A 271 22.27 18.42 -11.09
N VAL A 272 22.77 19.63 -10.84
CA VAL A 272 23.07 20.10 -9.49
C VAL A 272 22.06 21.17 -9.15
N ILE A 273 21.21 20.91 -8.16
CA ILE A 273 20.11 21.79 -7.74
C ILE A 273 20.47 22.42 -6.39
N GLN A 274 20.50 23.74 -6.35
CA GLN A 274 20.69 24.52 -5.13
C GLN A 274 19.35 25.08 -4.65
N LEU A 275 18.90 24.65 -3.48
CA LEU A 275 17.73 25.20 -2.80
C LEU A 275 18.17 26.44 -2.02
N GLU A 276 17.49 27.56 -2.25
CA GLU A 276 17.58 28.74 -1.39
C GLU A 276 16.97 28.47 0.00
N PRO A 277 17.26 29.32 1.01
CA PRO A 277 16.61 29.22 2.31
C PRO A 277 15.08 29.33 2.20
N GLY A 278 14.36 28.40 2.82
CA GLY A 278 12.92 28.36 2.79
C GLY A 278 12.33 26.96 3.00
N THR A 279 11.01 26.92 3.03
CA THR A 279 10.24 25.68 3.11
C THR A 279 9.65 25.34 1.74
N TYR A 280 9.97 24.15 1.26
CA TYR A 280 9.51 23.59 0.00
C TYR A 280 8.45 22.52 0.33
N ASN A 281 7.19 22.94 0.42
CA ASN A 281 6.08 22.01 0.65
C ASN A 281 5.64 21.39 -0.68
N LEU A 282 6.02 20.13 -0.90
CA LEU A 282 5.79 19.36 -2.12
C LEU A 282 4.30 19.29 -2.49
N SER A 283 3.41 19.30 -1.51
CA SER A 283 1.96 19.27 -1.71
C SER A 283 1.40 20.59 -2.26
N GLY A 284 2.19 21.66 -2.22
CA GLY A 284 1.88 22.95 -2.83
C GLY A 284 2.28 23.08 -4.30
N ALA A 285 2.85 22.04 -4.93
CA ALA A 285 3.23 22.09 -6.34
C ALA A 285 2.02 22.35 -7.25
N THR A 286 2.19 23.17 -8.29
CA THR A 286 1.11 23.47 -9.25
C THR A 286 0.61 22.19 -9.95
N GLY A 287 1.51 21.24 -10.20
CA GLY A 287 1.23 19.93 -10.80
C GLY A 287 0.99 18.79 -9.80
N TYR A 288 0.71 19.07 -8.54
CA TYR A 288 0.59 18.04 -7.49
C TYR A 288 -0.48 16.99 -7.82
N GLY A 289 -0.09 15.72 -7.84
CA GLY A 289 -0.97 14.58 -8.17
C GLY A 289 -1.35 14.44 -9.65
N LEU A 290 -0.86 15.32 -10.52
CA LEU A 290 -1.12 15.27 -11.96
C LEU A 290 0.02 14.54 -12.70
N PRO A 291 -0.24 13.98 -13.91
CA PRO A 291 0.83 13.43 -14.73
C PRO A 291 1.94 14.46 -15.00
N SER A 292 3.19 14.06 -14.79
CA SER A 292 4.36 14.88 -15.09
C SER A 292 4.75 14.77 -16.57
N GLU A 293 5.09 15.90 -17.20
CA GLU A 293 5.74 15.92 -18.51
C GLU A 293 7.24 15.60 -18.42
N ASN A 294 7.85 15.79 -17.25
CA ASN A 294 9.23 15.44 -16.97
C ASN A 294 9.31 13.93 -16.65
N PRO A 295 10.04 13.12 -17.42
CA PRO A 295 10.09 11.67 -17.23
C PRO A 295 10.81 11.24 -15.93
N TYR A 296 11.54 12.15 -15.29
CA TYR A 296 12.39 11.89 -14.14
C TYR A 296 11.70 12.04 -12.79
N TYR A 297 10.45 12.51 -12.77
CA TYR A 297 9.63 12.46 -11.57
C TYR A 297 8.16 12.19 -11.90
N GLY A 298 7.43 11.70 -10.92
CA GLY A 298 5.98 11.53 -10.99
C GLY A 298 5.35 11.56 -9.60
N TRP A 299 4.02 11.62 -9.58
CA TRP A 299 3.23 11.57 -8.36
C TRP A 299 2.58 10.19 -8.24
N THR A 300 2.77 9.54 -7.09
CA THR A 300 2.15 8.25 -6.78
C THR A 300 1.07 8.44 -5.73
N GLU A 301 -0.15 7.97 -6.01
CA GLU A 301 -1.27 8.05 -5.07
C GLU A 301 -0.99 7.22 -3.80
N LYS A 302 -1.27 7.81 -2.65
CA LYS A 302 -1.22 7.21 -1.32
C LYS A 302 -2.55 7.44 -0.61
N TYR A 303 -2.66 6.96 0.63
CA TYR A 303 -3.91 6.97 1.38
C TYR A 303 -4.50 8.39 1.60
N ASP A 304 -3.64 9.37 1.86
CA ASP A 304 -4.04 10.75 2.21
C ASP A 304 -3.43 11.83 1.29
N GLY A 305 -2.97 11.44 0.10
CA GLY A 305 -2.43 12.37 -0.89
C GLY A 305 -1.50 11.70 -1.90
N PHE A 306 -0.49 12.42 -2.35
CA PHE A 306 0.45 11.96 -3.36
C PHE A 306 1.88 12.05 -2.86
N GLU A 307 2.67 11.05 -3.22
CA GLU A 307 4.10 10.97 -2.98
C GLU A 307 4.87 11.40 -4.22
N LEU A 308 5.89 12.25 -4.02
CA LEU A 308 6.86 12.58 -5.06
C LEU A 308 7.81 11.39 -5.25
N MET A 309 7.82 10.82 -6.46
CA MET A 309 8.75 9.77 -6.86
C MET A 309 9.70 10.31 -7.92
N LEU A 310 10.99 10.37 -7.61
CA LEU A 310 12.06 10.58 -8.58
C LEU A 310 12.44 9.22 -9.16
N GLN A 311 12.50 9.12 -10.49
CA GLN A 311 12.68 7.85 -11.15
C GLN A 311 13.71 7.91 -12.29
N ASN A 312 14.55 6.88 -12.36
CA ASN A 312 15.54 6.70 -13.43
C ASN A 312 16.48 7.91 -13.60
N VAL A 313 16.78 8.63 -12.52
CA VAL A 313 17.68 9.80 -12.54
C VAL A 313 19.10 9.36 -12.23
N LYS A 314 20.08 9.92 -12.95
CA LYS A 314 21.51 9.65 -12.74
C LYS A 314 22.27 10.92 -12.40
N ASN A 315 23.23 10.84 -11.48
CA ASN A 315 24.15 11.94 -11.15
C ASN A 315 23.40 13.23 -10.70
N LEU A 316 22.36 13.07 -9.89
CA LEU A 316 21.56 14.20 -9.38
C LEU A 316 22.11 14.66 -8.03
N THR A 317 22.36 15.96 -7.88
CA THR A 317 22.62 16.56 -6.56
C THR A 317 21.49 17.51 -6.19
N ILE A 318 20.90 17.34 -5.00
CA ILE A 318 20.00 18.30 -4.38
C ILE A 318 20.69 18.81 -3.11
N ARG A 319 21.03 20.10 -3.10
CA ARG A 319 21.74 20.76 -2.02
C ARG A 319 20.90 21.88 -1.43
N GLY A 320 20.72 21.89 -0.12
CA GLY A 320 20.08 23.00 0.60
C GLY A 320 21.04 24.08 1.07
N SER A 321 20.51 25.06 1.80
CA SER A 321 21.27 26.16 2.41
C SER A 321 21.58 25.93 3.90
N GLY A 322 21.59 24.65 4.32
CA GLY A 322 21.81 24.15 5.67
C GLY A 322 20.54 23.56 6.31
N LYS A 323 20.72 22.56 7.17
CA LYS A 323 19.64 21.84 7.90
C LYS A 323 18.54 22.75 8.46
N VAL A 324 18.93 23.88 9.06
CA VAL A 324 17.98 24.80 9.73
C VAL A 324 17.30 25.76 8.76
N ASN A 325 17.93 26.03 7.62
CA ASN A 325 17.51 27.10 6.71
C ASN A 325 16.65 26.59 5.55
N THR A 326 16.76 25.31 5.21
CA THR A 326 16.05 24.70 4.09
C THR A 326 15.31 23.47 4.57
N THR A 327 13.98 23.47 4.39
CA THR A 327 13.11 22.33 4.69
C THR A 327 12.40 21.87 3.43
N LEU A 328 12.47 20.58 3.13
CA LEU A 328 11.62 19.90 2.16
C LEU A 328 10.56 19.12 2.92
N GLU A 329 9.29 19.40 2.67
CA GLU A 329 8.20 18.76 3.41
C GLU A 329 7.02 18.39 2.53
N CYS A 330 6.12 17.55 3.04
CA CYS A 330 4.84 17.27 2.43
C CYS A 330 3.74 17.15 3.50
N ASP A 331 2.51 17.48 3.11
CA ASP A 331 1.34 17.40 4.00
C ASP A 331 0.85 15.95 4.23
N PRO A 332 0.77 15.07 3.20
CA PRO A 332 0.29 13.71 3.37
C PRO A 332 1.23 12.91 4.26
N ARG A 333 0.65 12.31 5.29
CA ARG A 333 1.32 11.47 6.27
C ARG A 333 1.57 10.06 5.76
N SER A 334 0.98 9.66 4.63
CA SER A 334 1.27 8.38 3.98
C SER A 334 2.26 8.47 2.81
N ALA A 335 2.76 9.67 2.49
CA ALA A 335 3.74 9.87 1.44
C ALA A 335 5.16 9.92 2.00
N SER A 336 6.14 9.37 1.28
CA SER A 336 7.53 9.75 1.51
C SER A 336 7.77 11.18 1.04
N VAL A 337 8.68 11.87 1.72
CA VAL A 337 9.10 13.21 1.29
C VAL A 337 9.94 13.11 0.03
N ILE A 338 10.88 12.16 0.02
CA ILE A 338 11.68 11.82 -1.17
C ILE A 338 11.59 10.32 -1.39
N ASN A 339 11.03 9.90 -2.52
CA ASN A 339 11.10 8.51 -2.98
C ASN A 339 11.98 8.43 -4.23
N LEU A 340 13.13 7.74 -4.14
CA LEU A 340 14.03 7.48 -5.26
C LEU A 340 13.80 6.06 -5.78
N LYS A 341 13.57 5.92 -7.08
CA LYS A 341 13.36 4.62 -7.73
C LYS A 341 14.27 4.47 -8.94
N ASN A 342 15.03 3.38 -9.01
CA ASN A 342 15.96 3.11 -10.12
C ASN A 342 16.95 4.27 -10.37
N CYS A 343 17.37 4.97 -9.32
CA CYS A 343 18.28 6.11 -9.45
C CYS A 343 19.74 5.69 -9.19
N GLU A 344 20.68 6.42 -9.80
CA GLU A 344 22.12 6.14 -9.70
C GLU A 344 22.89 7.41 -9.36
N ASN A 345 23.82 7.36 -8.40
CA ASN A 345 24.66 8.48 -7.98
C ASN A 345 23.84 9.73 -7.61
N VAL A 346 22.98 9.62 -6.60
CA VAL A 346 22.17 10.74 -6.09
C VAL A 346 22.80 11.28 -4.81
N THR A 347 23.01 12.59 -4.74
CA THR A 347 23.49 13.28 -3.54
C THR A 347 22.38 14.17 -2.96
N LEU A 348 22.10 14.00 -1.68
CA LEU A 348 21.16 14.81 -0.90
C LEU A 348 21.93 15.45 0.26
N GLU A 349 22.05 16.77 0.28
CA GLU A 349 22.82 17.42 1.36
C GLU A 349 22.32 18.79 1.80
N ASP A 350 22.62 19.15 3.05
CA ASP A 350 22.39 20.49 3.62
C ASP A 350 20.92 20.95 3.67
N PHE A 351 19.97 20.06 3.92
CA PHE A 351 18.58 20.42 4.18
C PHE A 351 17.94 19.49 5.23
N THR A 352 16.75 19.85 5.67
CA THR A 352 15.90 19.00 6.48
C THR A 352 14.72 18.48 5.65
N ALA A 353 14.49 17.18 5.64
CA ALA A 353 13.32 16.53 5.06
C ALA A 353 12.41 16.00 6.16
N GLY A 354 11.11 16.22 6.01
CA GLY A 354 10.15 15.65 6.95
C GLY A 354 8.70 16.00 6.65
N HIS A 355 7.79 15.45 7.45
CA HIS A 355 6.38 15.83 7.39
C HIS A 355 6.11 17.13 8.18
N THR A 356 4.84 17.53 8.22
CA THR A 356 4.38 18.62 9.11
C THR A 356 4.86 18.42 10.56
N LEU A 357 5.13 19.53 11.25
CA LEU A 357 5.60 19.55 12.66
C LEU A 357 4.58 19.01 13.68
N GLU A 358 3.36 18.70 13.24
CA GLU A 358 2.32 18.14 14.10
C GLU A 358 2.59 16.67 14.41
N LEU A 359 2.55 16.32 15.70
CA LEU A 359 2.70 14.93 16.15
C LEU A 359 1.58 14.04 15.58
N GLY A 360 1.93 12.83 15.11
CA GLY A 360 0.99 11.87 14.55
C GLY A 360 1.66 10.57 14.11
N GLU A 361 0.85 9.60 13.63
CA GLU A 361 1.33 8.36 13.03
C GLU A 361 1.26 8.45 11.50
N CYS A 362 2.27 7.91 10.83
CA CYS A 362 2.44 7.95 9.39
C CYS A 362 2.81 6.55 8.88
N SER A 363 2.61 6.31 7.59
CA SER A 363 2.69 4.95 7.02
C SER A 363 3.81 4.75 6.01
N SER A 364 4.66 5.75 5.78
CA SER A 364 5.78 5.67 4.84
C SER A 364 7.08 6.26 5.40
N GLY A 365 8.17 6.08 4.67
CA GLY A 365 9.49 6.59 5.02
C GLY A 365 9.59 8.12 4.86
N VAL A 366 10.60 8.79 5.39
CA VAL A 366 10.90 10.19 5.02
C VAL A 366 11.71 10.19 3.72
N ILE A 367 12.78 9.41 3.69
CA ILE A 367 13.55 9.10 2.48
C ILE A 367 13.37 7.62 2.19
N TYR A 368 12.91 7.29 0.98
CA TYR A 368 12.72 5.93 0.52
C TYR A 368 13.52 5.63 -0.75
N LEU A 369 14.38 4.62 -0.70
CA LEU A 369 15.21 4.17 -1.80
C LEU A 369 14.71 2.81 -2.33
N GLN A 370 14.46 2.71 -3.62
CA GLN A 370 14.00 1.49 -4.28
C GLN A 370 14.90 1.19 -5.48
N ASN A 371 15.64 0.09 -5.44
CA ASN A 371 16.51 -0.34 -6.53
C ASN A 371 17.49 0.77 -6.98
N CYS A 372 18.13 1.45 -6.02
CA CYS A 372 19.06 2.54 -6.27
C CYS A 372 20.51 2.11 -5.99
N THR A 373 21.46 2.76 -6.64
CA THR A 373 22.90 2.53 -6.43
C THR A 373 23.62 3.86 -6.27
N GLY A 374 24.45 4.01 -5.25
CA GLY A 374 25.20 5.25 -5.01
C GLY A 374 24.27 6.36 -4.54
N THR A 375 23.85 6.33 -3.28
CA THR A 375 23.05 7.42 -2.70
C THR A 375 23.77 8.00 -1.49
N ASP A 376 24.22 9.24 -1.62
CA ASP A 376 24.95 9.96 -0.59
C ASP A 376 24.06 10.98 0.11
N MET A 377 23.85 10.79 1.41
CA MET A 377 23.05 11.66 2.26
C MET A 377 23.95 12.30 3.32
N ASN A 378 24.12 13.62 3.28
CA ASN A 378 25.08 14.31 4.14
C ASN A 378 24.52 15.59 4.75
N ARG A 379 24.76 15.80 6.06
CA ARG A 379 24.25 16.98 6.78
C ARG A 379 22.74 17.15 6.57
N LEU A 380 21.98 16.06 6.68
CA LEU A 380 20.51 16.08 6.62
C LEU A 380 19.89 16.15 8.01
N GLY A 381 18.72 16.79 8.10
CA GLY A 381 17.75 16.51 9.17
C GLY A 381 16.63 15.66 8.59
N ILE A 382 16.40 14.48 9.13
CA ILE A 382 15.35 13.55 8.67
C ILE A 382 14.38 13.44 9.84
N TYR A 383 13.23 14.08 9.72
CA TYR A 383 12.29 14.19 10.82
C TYR A 383 10.86 13.93 10.41
N GLY A 384 10.01 13.77 11.42
CA GLY A 384 8.58 13.83 11.22
C GLY A 384 7.96 12.46 11.21
N CYS A 385 6.66 12.50 11.46
CA CYS A 385 5.78 11.42 11.85
C CYS A 385 5.87 10.09 11.06
N GLY A 386 6.56 10.06 9.90
CA GLY A 386 6.87 8.91 9.07
C GLY A 386 7.07 7.62 9.84
N MET A 387 6.65 6.49 9.26
CA MET A 387 6.88 5.17 9.88
C MET A 387 8.39 4.94 10.04
N VAL A 388 9.19 5.39 9.06
CA VAL A 388 10.64 5.19 9.03
C VAL A 388 11.36 6.48 8.63
N GLY A 389 12.52 6.76 9.20
CA GLY A 389 13.37 7.87 8.73
C GLY A 389 13.96 7.60 7.35
N LEU A 390 14.93 6.68 7.28
CA LEU A 390 15.52 6.16 6.05
C LEU A 390 15.02 4.73 5.78
N GLN A 391 14.35 4.53 4.65
CA GLN A 391 13.93 3.23 4.16
C GLN A 391 14.68 2.91 2.86
N ALA A 392 15.20 1.69 2.72
CA ALA A 392 15.84 1.23 1.49
C ALA A 392 15.49 -0.23 1.18
N GLU A 393 15.18 -0.50 -0.09
CA GLU A 393 14.90 -1.84 -0.62
C GLU A 393 15.75 -2.10 -1.88
N ALA A 394 16.38 -3.27 -1.93
CA ALA A 394 17.14 -3.76 -3.09
C ALA A 394 18.18 -2.75 -3.63
N SER A 395 18.85 -2.02 -2.73
CA SER A 395 19.70 -0.87 -3.08
C SER A 395 21.12 -1.02 -2.54
N SER A 396 22.12 -0.47 -3.23
CA SER A 396 23.54 -0.59 -2.86
C SER A 396 24.25 0.76 -2.74
N ASP A 397 25.38 0.78 -2.03
CA ASP A 397 26.27 1.94 -1.91
C ASP A 397 25.53 3.16 -1.35
N ILE A 398 25.02 3.02 -0.12
CA ILE A 398 24.20 4.02 0.56
C ILE A 398 25.01 4.63 1.70
N SER A 399 25.12 5.96 1.75
CA SER A 399 25.77 6.66 2.85
C SER A 399 24.82 7.65 3.55
N LEU A 400 24.80 7.65 4.88
CA LEU A 400 24.14 8.65 5.72
C LEU A 400 25.14 9.20 6.73
N ALA A 401 25.64 10.40 6.48
CA ALA A 401 26.72 11.02 7.26
C ALA A 401 26.30 12.34 7.90
N ASP A 402 26.84 12.63 9.09
CA ASP A 402 26.72 13.91 9.79
C ASP A 402 25.27 14.44 9.89
N SER A 403 24.32 13.51 10.01
CA SER A 403 22.89 13.77 9.87
C SER A 403 22.15 13.61 11.19
N ASP A 404 20.86 13.94 11.18
CA ASP A 404 19.96 13.77 12.31
C ASP A 404 18.75 12.95 11.86
N VAL A 405 18.38 11.89 12.58
CA VAL A 405 17.15 11.12 12.35
C VAL A 405 16.32 11.13 13.62
N TYR A 406 15.14 11.73 13.60
CA TYR A 406 14.39 11.95 14.84
C TYR A 406 12.87 12.07 14.68
N ASP A 407 12.15 11.81 15.76
CA ASP A 407 10.68 11.92 15.84
C ASP A 407 9.92 11.06 14.79
N CYS A 408 10.53 9.96 14.31
CA CYS A 408 9.88 8.95 13.46
C CYS A 408 9.00 8.01 14.32
N SER A 409 7.86 7.54 13.79
CA SER A 409 6.85 6.83 14.58
C SER A 409 7.14 5.35 14.84
N SER A 410 7.95 4.67 14.01
CA SER A 410 8.29 3.26 14.20
C SER A 410 9.80 2.99 14.22
N SER A 411 10.52 3.33 13.15
CA SER A 411 11.95 3.02 13.05
C SER A 411 12.80 4.18 12.53
N ALA A 412 14.10 4.22 12.84
CA ALA A 412 14.99 5.23 12.26
C ALA A 412 15.46 4.80 10.87
N VAL A 413 15.91 3.55 10.74
CA VAL A 413 16.47 2.99 9.51
C VAL A 413 15.87 1.61 9.26
N GLN A 414 15.39 1.39 8.04
CA GLN A 414 14.94 0.10 7.53
C GLN A 414 15.68 -0.24 6.25
N LEU A 415 16.35 -1.39 6.22
CA LEU A 415 17.07 -1.92 5.06
C LEU A 415 16.53 -3.31 4.73
N ALA A 416 16.25 -3.55 3.45
CA ALA A 416 15.82 -4.85 2.95
C ALA A 416 16.59 -5.19 1.66
N SER A 417 17.36 -6.28 1.69
CA SER A 417 18.18 -6.71 0.53
C SER A 417 19.15 -5.63 0.04
N CYS A 418 19.81 -4.92 0.96
CA CYS A 418 20.78 -3.86 0.65
C CYS A 418 22.23 -4.33 0.77
N GLU A 419 23.15 -3.63 0.11
CA GLU A 419 24.59 -3.93 0.16
C GLU A 419 25.42 -2.66 0.33
N ASN A 420 26.52 -2.73 1.09
CA ASN A 420 27.45 -1.61 1.31
C ASN A 420 26.74 -0.35 1.81
N VAL A 421 26.26 -0.40 3.06
CA VAL A 421 25.52 0.71 3.68
C VAL A 421 26.35 1.29 4.83
N SER A 422 26.52 2.61 4.87
CA SER A 422 27.26 3.28 5.93
C SER A 422 26.45 4.40 6.59
N ILE A 423 26.36 4.35 7.91
CA ILE A 423 25.72 5.38 8.73
C ILE A 423 26.78 5.89 9.71
N ALA A 424 27.20 7.13 9.55
CA ALA A 424 28.35 7.66 10.27
C ALA A 424 28.07 9.03 10.89
N GLY A 425 28.53 9.27 12.12
CA GLY A 425 28.44 10.59 12.76
C GLY A 425 27.01 11.14 12.90
N THR A 426 26.01 10.26 12.85
CA THR A 426 24.60 10.64 12.78
C THR A 426 23.97 10.57 14.18
N ARG A 427 23.14 11.56 14.54
CA ARG A 427 22.36 11.53 15.78
C ARG A 427 21.00 10.91 15.49
N ILE A 428 20.62 9.88 16.24
CA ILE A 428 19.35 9.16 16.07
C ILE A 428 18.60 9.20 17.40
N TYR A 429 17.46 9.89 17.47
CA TYR A 429 16.83 10.16 18.77
C TYR A 429 15.32 10.33 18.71
N ARG A 430 14.65 10.03 19.83
CA ARG A 430 13.17 10.13 19.96
C ARG A 430 12.42 9.37 18.86
N ILE A 431 12.78 8.11 18.67
CA ILE A 431 12.11 7.19 17.75
C ILE A 431 10.99 6.47 18.50
N GLY A 432 9.83 6.37 17.86
CA GLY A 432 8.60 5.84 18.44
C GLY A 432 7.64 6.92 18.89
N SER A 433 6.36 6.55 19.01
CA SER A 433 5.34 7.44 19.58
C SER A 433 5.35 7.40 21.11
N GLN A 434 4.90 8.48 21.76
CA GLN A 434 4.78 8.50 23.23
C GLN A 434 3.74 7.52 23.77
N GLU A 435 2.74 7.14 22.96
CA GLU A 435 1.60 6.31 23.39
C GLU A 435 1.86 4.81 23.20
N TYR A 436 2.56 4.42 22.13
CA TYR A 436 2.77 3.01 21.78
C TYR A 436 4.25 2.58 21.79
N GLY A 437 5.18 3.52 21.96
CA GLY A 437 6.61 3.28 21.73
C GLY A 437 6.94 3.19 20.24
N GLY A 438 8.18 2.85 19.91
CA GLY A 438 8.60 2.54 18.54
C GLY A 438 8.96 1.07 18.39
N TYR A 439 9.29 0.67 17.16
CA TYR A 439 9.67 -0.71 16.86
C TYR A 439 11.16 -0.93 17.11
N THR A 440 12.04 -0.24 16.37
CA THR A 440 13.49 -0.40 16.48
C THR A 440 14.25 0.84 15.99
N TYR A 441 15.53 1.03 16.35
CA TYR A 441 16.33 2.02 15.64
C TYR A 441 16.70 1.50 14.25
N PHE A 442 17.14 0.25 14.17
CA PHE A 442 17.59 -0.38 12.94
C PHE A 442 16.80 -1.67 12.68
N MET A 443 16.15 -1.77 11.54
CA MET A 443 15.59 -3.01 11.01
C MET A 443 16.34 -3.38 9.74
N ILE A 444 17.12 -4.45 9.78
CA ILE A 444 18.04 -4.82 8.71
C ILE A 444 17.73 -6.26 8.31
N ASP A 445 17.19 -6.44 7.11
CA ASP A 445 16.84 -7.75 6.55
C ASP A 445 17.66 -8.04 5.29
N SER A 446 18.23 -9.25 5.25
CA SER A 446 18.92 -9.84 4.11
C SER A 446 19.94 -8.90 3.45
N SER A 447 20.63 -8.08 4.25
CA SER A 447 21.53 -7.01 3.80
C SER A 447 22.97 -7.26 4.21
N GLN A 448 23.94 -6.85 3.39
CA GLN A 448 25.36 -7.11 3.60
C GLN A 448 26.18 -5.84 3.75
N ASP A 449 27.28 -5.94 4.49
CA ASP A 449 28.26 -4.88 4.70
C ASP A 449 27.61 -3.57 5.22
N VAL A 450 26.79 -3.70 6.26
CA VAL A 450 26.15 -2.56 6.92
C VAL A 450 27.02 -2.07 8.08
N THR A 451 27.36 -0.79 8.07
CA THR A 451 28.17 -0.14 9.12
C THR A 451 27.41 0.99 9.79
N VAL A 452 27.44 1.03 11.12
CA VAL A 452 26.92 2.13 11.94
C VAL A 452 28.04 2.61 12.85
N GLU A 453 28.58 3.79 12.59
CA GLU A 453 29.81 4.25 13.24
C GLU A 453 29.69 5.64 13.86
N ASN A 454 30.21 5.79 15.07
CA ASN A 454 30.31 7.08 15.78
C ASN A 454 28.98 7.84 15.86
N CYS A 455 27.86 7.13 15.95
CA CYS A 455 26.52 7.71 16.05
C CYS A 455 26.13 7.93 17.52
N GLU A 456 25.31 8.95 17.77
CA GLU A 456 24.67 9.19 19.07
C GLU A 456 23.21 8.74 19.00
N ILE A 457 22.88 7.65 19.70
CA ILE A 457 21.59 6.98 19.63
C ILE A 457 20.89 7.12 20.98
N SER A 458 19.74 7.80 21.04
CA SER A 458 19.19 8.20 22.34
C SER A 458 17.68 8.37 22.41
N ASP A 459 17.18 8.49 23.64
CA ASP A 459 15.85 9.00 23.98
C ASP A 459 14.65 8.24 23.35
N SER A 460 14.75 6.92 23.17
CA SER A 460 13.66 6.10 22.63
C SER A 460 13.25 4.96 23.55
N THR A 461 11.95 4.61 23.52
CA THR A 461 11.41 3.37 24.10
C THR A 461 10.90 2.49 22.97
N LEU A 462 11.58 1.38 22.71
CA LEU A 462 11.41 0.55 21.51
C LEU A 462 11.13 -0.91 21.86
N MET A 463 10.67 -1.72 20.91
CA MET A 463 10.65 -3.18 21.10
C MET A 463 12.08 -3.73 21.21
N ASN A 464 12.94 -3.36 20.25
CA ASN A 464 14.35 -3.70 20.18
C ASN A 464 15.20 -2.47 19.83
N LEU A 465 16.52 -2.47 20.07
CA LEU A 465 17.40 -1.41 19.54
C LEU A 465 17.77 -1.69 18.08
N ALA A 466 18.04 -2.96 17.74
CA ALA A 466 18.19 -3.41 16.37
C ALA A 466 17.57 -4.79 16.17
N GLU A 467 16.95 -5.00 15.01
CA GLU A 467 16.50 -6.29 14.50
C GLU A 467 17.28 -6.59 13.22
N ILE A 468 18.00 -7.71 13.22
CA ILE A 468 18.94 -8.09 12.17
C ILE A 468 18.58 -9.51 11.72
N THR A 469 18.12 -9.63 10.48
CA THR A 469 17.70 -10.90 9.88
C THR A 469 18.58 -11.22 8.69
N GLY A 470 19.32 -12.33 8.74
CA GLY A 470 20.24 -12.78 7.70
C GLY A 470 21.14 -11.71 7.10
N SER A 471 21.70 -10.86 7.96
CA SER A 471 22.46 -9.68 7.55
C SER A 471 23.81 -9.59 8.26
N THR A 472 24.79 -8.92 7.64
CA THR A 472 26.08 -8.61 8.27
C THR A 472 26.14 -7.13 8.66
N VAL A 473 26.30 -6.88 9.96
CA VAL A 473 26.25 -5.53 10.55
C VAL A 473 27.44 -5.32 11.47
N GLN A 474 28.13 -4.19 11.33
CA GLN A 474 29.14 -3.72 12.26
C GLN A 474 28.69 -2.39 12.88
N MET A 475 28.66 -2.35 14.20
CA MET A 475 28.43 -1.12 14.96
C MET A 475 29.71 -0.74 15.71
N LYS A 476 30.23 0.46 15.45
CA LYS A 476 31.51 0.90 16.00
C LYS A 476 31.43 2.27 16.67
N GLY A 477 31.91 2.39 17.91
CA GLY A 477 32.08 3.67 18.58
C GLY A 477 30.78 4.44 18.84
N ASN A 478 29.61 3.79 18.74
CA ASN A 478 28.33 4.46 18.96
C ASN A 478 28.08 4.70 20.46
N LEU A 479 27.32 5.74 20.76
CA LEU A 479 26.88 6.07 22.12
C LEU A 479 25.38 5.83 22.24
N PHE A 480 24.96 4.89 23.08
CA PHE A 480 23.56 4.64 23.40
C PHE A 480 23.22 5.29 24.75
N SER A 481 22.28 6.23 24.78
CA SER A 481 21.90 6.90 26.03
C SER A 481 20.39 7.05 26.18
N ASN A 482 19.86 6.75 27.37
CA ASN A 482 18.42 6.84 27.66
C ASN A 482 17.53 5.99 26.71
N CYS A 483 18.05 4.85 26.25
CA CYS A 483 17.28 3.89 25.46
C CYS A 483 16.60 2.86 26.37
N ARG A 484 15.34 2.51 26.08
CA ARG A 484 14.60 1.44 26.77
C ARG A 484 14.08 0.43 25.75
N THR A 485 14.22 -0.86 26.05
CA THR A 485 13.65 -1.93 25.21
C THR A 485 12.55 -2.68 25.95
N GLN A 486 11.47 -3.00 25.25
CA GLN A 486 10.38 -3.83 25.77
C GLN A 486 10.69 -5.33 25.68
N GLN A 487 11.56 -5.72 24.74
CA GLN A 487 12.03 -7.10 24.57
C GLN A 487 13.55 -7.18 24.78
N THR A 488 14.32 -7.36 23.71
CA THR A 488 15.79 -7.50 23.76
C THR A 488 16.47 -6.29 23.14
N ALA A 489 17.72 -6.01 23.54
CA ALA A 489 18.50 -4.93 22.93
C ALA A 489 18.78 -5.20 21.43
N PHE A 490 19.30 -6.38 21.12
CA PHE A 490 19.60 -6.80 19.76
C PHE A 490 18.87 -8.12 19.47
N SER A 491 18.09 -8.16 18.40
CA SER A 491 17.40 -9.35 17.90
C SER A 491 18.12 -9.82 16.65
N LEU A 492 18.66 -11.04 16.66
CA LEU A 492 19.35 -11.64 15.52
C LEU A 492 18.58 -12.88 15.07
N GLN A 493 18.23 -12.93 13.79
CA GLN A 493 17.47 -14.02 13.18
C GLN A 493 18.18 -14.51 11.92
N THR A 494 18.15 -15.81 11.67
CA THR A 494 18.67 -16.39 10.43
C THR A 494 17.63 -16.22 9.32
N ALA A 495 18.06 -15.78 8.13
CA ALA A 495 17.17 -15.74 6.98
C ALA A 495 17.12 -17.12 6.32
N TYR A 496 15.93 -17.74 6.28
CA TYR A 496 15.73 -19.07 5.69
C TYR A 496 15.32 -18.96 4.22
N PHE A 497 16.29 -18.73 3.33
CA PHE A 497 16.08 -18.66 1.88
C PHE A 497 16.89 -19.72 1.13
N GLY A 498 16.49 -20.99 1.20
CA GLY A 498 16.72 -21.98 0.14
C GLY A 498 18.15 -22.40 -0.28
N THR A 499 19.23 -21.70 0.04
CA THR A 499 20.67 -22.04 -0.07
C THR A 499 21.55 -20.83 0.31
N PRO A 500 22.73 -21.05 0.93
CA PRO A 500 22.85 -21.51 2.33
C PRO A 500 22.20 -20.51 3.30
N ASP A 501 21.94 -20.96 4.53
CA ASP A 501 21.47 -20.09 5.62
C ASP A 501 22.39 -18.87 5.73
N ILE A 502 21.85 -17.66 5.52
CA ILE A 502 22.60 -16.44 5.81
C ILE A 502 22.36 -16.14 7.29
N GLU A 503 23.38 -16.40 8.09
CA GLU A 503 23.35 -16.06 9.52
C GLU A 503 23.40 -14.54 9.69
N ALA A 504 22.57 -14.04 10.60
CA ALA A 504 22.73 -12.67 11.07
C ALA A 504 24.02 -12.56 11.90
N ASN A 505 24.87 -11.63 11.53
CA ASN A 505 26.12 -11.32 12.21
C ASN A 505 26.11 -9.86 12.65
N LEU A 506 26.33 -9.64 13.95
CA LEU A 506 26.49 -8.30 14.52
C LEU A 506 27.83 -8.21 15.24
N VAL A 507 28.69 -7.30 14.77
CA VAL A 507 29.95 -6.98 15.41
C VAL A 507 29.79 -5.67 16.17
N LEU A 508 30.04 -5.68 17.48
CA LEU A 508 30.02 -4.49 18.33
C LEU A 508 31.44 -4.14 18.76
N GLU A 509 31.95 -2.98 18.35
CA GLU A 509 33.29 -2.52 18.67
C GLU A 509 33.26 -1.13 19.34
N GLY A 510 33.64 -1.03 20.61
CA GLY A 510 33.79 0.28 21.28
C GLY A 510 32.50 1.09 21.46
N ASN A 511 31.32 0.47 21.30
CA ASN A 511 30.03 1.10 21.62
C ASN A 511 29.89 1.30 23.14
N ARG A 512 29.23 2.39 23.56
CA ARG A 512 29.08 2.78 24.97
C ARG A 512 27.64 2.96 25.39
#